data_AF-A0A087M7F7-F1
#
_entry.id   AF-A0A087M7F7-F1
#
_cell.length_a   1.000
_cell.length_b   1.000
_cell.length_c   1.000
_cell.angle_alpha   90.00
_cell.angle_beta   90.00
_cell.angle_gamma   90.00
#
_symmetry.space_group_name_H-M   'P 1'
#
loop_
_entity.id
_entity.type
_entity.pdbx_description
1 polymer ?
#
loop_
_entity_poly.entity_id
_entity_poly.type
_entity_poly.pdbx_seq_one_letter_code
_entity_poly.pdbx_strand_id
1 'polypeptide(L)'
;MIRPFVTALGFVALLTGSTMAAPFCDGAFESGIVEFGFSIGGKMSAEDRDNFDLMHLRQRGVDATRVERWNGCIRAFVRKPGGGEEMQFFEPGTYRPVY
;
A
#
# COMPACT_ATOMS: atom_id res chain seq x y z
N MET A 1 2.55 -39.58 -47.52
CA MET A 1 2.84 -40.34 -46.28
C MET A 1 3.13 -39.33 -45.18
N ILE A 2 2.22 -39.22 -44.21
CA ILE A 2 2.25 -38.26 -43.10
C ILE A 2 2.65 -39.04 -41.85
N ARG A 3 3.72 -38.64 -41.15
CA ARG A 3 4.14 -39.20 -39.85
C ARG A 3 4.90 -38.13 -39.03
N PRO A 4 4.81 -38.16 -37.70
CA PRO A 4 4.34 -37.02 -36.91
C PRO A 4 5.44 -36.43 -36.03
N PHE A 5 5.70 -35.13 -36.17
CA PHE A 5 6.53 -34.36 -35.24
C PHE A 5 5.63 -33.58 -34.28
N VAL A 6 4.90 -34.30 -33.43
CA VAL A 6 4.05 -33.73 -32.37
C VAL A 6 4.59 -34.24 -31.03
N THR A 7 5.76 -33.76 -30.61
CA THR A 7 6.28 -34.02 -29.26
C THR A 7 7.35 -32.98 -28.90
N ALA A 8 6.93 -31.75 -28.58
CA ALA A 8 7.71 -30.80 -27.77
C ALA A 8 6.83 -29.61 -27.34
N LEU A 9 5.61 -29.88 -26.86
CA LEU A 9 4.73 -28.88 -26.25
C LEU A 9 4.39 -29.40 -24.85
N GLY A 10 5.26 -29.12 -23.89
CA GLY A 10 5.05 -29.50 -22.51
C GLY A 10 6.21 -29.03 -21.65
N PHE A 11 5.89 -28.31 -20.57
CA PHE A 11 6.80 -27.69 -19.60
C PHE A 11 7.38 -26.33 -20.00
N VAL A 12 6.60 -25.26 -19.86
CA VAL A 12 6.91 -24.14 -18.92
C VAL A 12 5.58 -23.44 -18.59
N ALA A 13 4.76 -24.05 -17.75
CA ALA A 13 3.70 -23.35 -17.04
C ALA A 13 4.09 -23.42 -15.56
N LEU A 14 4.12 -22.27 -14.88
CA LEU A 14 4.34 -22.02 -13.43
C LEU A 14 5.47 -21.00 -13.19
N LEU A 15 5.31 -19.80 -13.73
CA LEU A 15 5.82 -18.58 -13.12
C LEU A 15 4.63 -17.66 -12.83
N THR A 16 3.65 -18.14 -12.09
CA THR A 16 2.71 -17.27 -11.37
C THR A 16 3.45 -16.71 -10.17
N GLY A 17 4.45 -15.87 -10.43
CA GLY A 17 5.00 -15.01 -9.39
C GLY A 17 3.83 -14.17 -8.90
N SER A 18 3.47 -14.31 -7.63
CA SER A 18 2.48 -13.47 -6.98
C SER A 18 2.98 -12.02 -7.06
N THR A 19 2.57 -11.32 -8.11
CA THR A 19 2.64 -9.86 -8.13
C THR A 19 1.65 -9.45 -7.07
N MET A 20 2.14 -9.13 -5.86
CA MET A 20 1.31 -8.47 -4.86
C MET A 20 0.96 -7.12 -5.47
N ALA A 21 -0.15 -7.08 -6.19
CA ALA A 21 -0.68 -5.87 -6.79
C ALA A 21 -0.99 -4.96 -5.61
N ALA A 22 -0.17 -3.92 -5.44
CA ALA A 22 -0.40 -2.97 -4.38
C ALA A 22 -1.79 -2.35 -4.57
N PRO A 23 -2.62 -2.33 -3.52
CA PRO A 23 -4.00 -1.89 -3.64
C PRO A 23 -4.05 -0.43 -4.10
N PHE A 24 -5.10 -0.11 -4.83
CA PHE A 24 -5.46 1.26 -5.16
C PHE A 24 -6.51 1.71 -4.16
N CYS A 25 -6.23 2.79 -3.45
CA CYS A 25 -7.22 3.43 -2.60
C CYS A 25 -7.69 4.67 -3.31
N ASP A 26 -9.00 4.85 -3.37
CA ASP A 26 -9.62 6.07 -3.85
C ASP A 26 -9.21 7.15 -2.87
N GLY A 27 -8.19 7.93 -3.23
CA GLY A 27 -7.56 8.87 -2.32
C GLY A 27 -8.59 9.89 -1.86
N ALA A 28 -9.14 9.71 -0.65
CA ALA A 28 -10.03 10.66 0.01
C ALA A 28 -9.40 12.05 0.26
N PHE A 29 -8.18 12.29 -0.25
CA PHE A 29 -7.44 13.54 -0.17
C PHE A 29 -7.00 14.09 -1.53
N GLU A 30 -7.25 13.40 -2.66
CA GLU A 30 -6.87 13.91 -3.99
C GLU A 30 -7.99 14.74 -4.65
N SER A 31 -9.19 14.76 -4.07
CA SER A 31 -10.30 15.61 -4.53
C SER A 31 -11.21 15.97 -3.37
N GLY A 32 -10.87 17.00 -2.61
CA GLY A 32 -11.76 17.53 -1.58
C GLY A 32 -11.05 18.36 -0.54
N ILE A 33 -11.31 19.67 -0.58
CA ILE A 33 -11.59 20.49 0.61
C ILE A 33 -11.70 19.63 1.88
N VAL A 34 -10.64 19.64 2.68
CA VAL A 34 -10.67 19.12 4.04
C VAL A 34 -11.57 20.04 4.85
N GLU A 35 -12.83 19.65 5.03
CA GLU A 35 -13.72 20.20 6.04
C GLU A 35 -13.35 19.61 7.42
N PHE A 36 -12.06 19.69 7.77
CA PHE A 36 -11.61 19.62 9.16
C PHE A 36 -11.30 21.05 9.54
N GLY A 37 -12.12 21.62 10.42
CA GLY A 37 -12.13 23.04 10.81
C GLY A 37 -10.83 23.54 11.41
N PHE A 38 -9.80 23.69 10.58
CA PHE A 38 -8.56 24.40 10.86
C PHE A 38 -7.94 24.87 9.54
N SER A 39 -8.60 25.82 8.88
CA SER A 39 -7.94 26.71 7.93
C SER A 39 -6.99 27.63 8.69
N ILE A 40 -5.81 27.13 9.05
CA ILE A 40 -4.67 27.99 9.41
C ILE A 40 -3.57 27.70 8.39
N GLY A 41 -3.28 28.72 7.58
CA GLY A 41 -2.53 28.64 6.34
C GLY A 41 -1.23 27.84 6.42
N GLY A 42 -1.12 26.87 5.51
CA GLY A 42 0.10 26.17 5.18
C GLY A 42 -0.26 25.00 4.26
N LYS A 43 0.33 24.93 3.06
CA LYS A 43 0.26 23.71 2.26
C LYS A 43 0.94 22.61 3.09
N MET A 44 0.18 21.73 3.73
CA MET A 44 0.73 20.60 4.46
C MET A 44 1.63 19.82 3.49
N SER A 45 2.91 19.68 3.82
CA SER A 45 3.84 19.00 2.93
C SER A 45 3.49 17.51 2.89
N ALA A 46 3.92 16.81 1.82
CA ALA A 46 3.71 15.37 1.73
C ALA A 46 4.34 14.64 2.93
N GLU A 47 5.48 15.13 3.42
CA GLU A 47 6.19 14.58 4.57
C GLU A 47 5.44 14.81 5.89
N ASP A 48 4.85 15.99 6.10
CA ASP A 48 4.03 16.27 7.28
C ASP A 48 2.81 15.33 7.34
N ARG A 49 2.22 15.04 6.18
CA ARG A 49 1.10 14.10 6.08
C ARG A 49 1.51 12.67 6.39
N ASP A 50 2.62 12.22 5.83
CA ASP A 50 3.09 10.86 6.07
C ASP A 50 3.49 10.67 7.55
N ASN A 51 4.04 11.71 8.19
CA ASN A 51 4.28 11.73 9.63
C ASN A 51 2.98 11.71 10.46
N PHE A 52 1.97 12.47 10.05
CA PHE A 52 0.66 12.45 10.71
C PHE A 52 0.01 11.06 10.63
N ASP A 53 0.05 10.43 9.46
CA ASP A 53 -0.47 9.09 9.23
C ASP A 53 0.31 8.03 10.04
N LEU A 54 1.64 8.14 10.11
CA LEU A 54 2.49 7.30 10.95
C LEU A 54 2.10 7.38 12.44
N MET A 55 1.90 8.59 12.95
CA MET A 55 1.48 8.80 14.34
C MET A 55 0.10 8.20 14.61
N HIS A 56 -0.86 8.37 13.69
CA HIS A 56 -2.20 7.79 13.80
C HIS A 56 -2.17 6.25 13.81
N LEU A 57 -1.40 5.64 12.92
CA LEU A 57 -1.26 4.18 12.86
C LEU A 57 -0.66 3.63 14.15
N ARG A 58 0.38 4.29 14.69
CA ARG A 58 0.99 3.91 15.97
C ARG A 58 0.03 4.03 17.15
N GLN A 59 -0.79 5.09 17.20
CA GLN A 59 -1.82 5.23 18.24
C GLN A 59 -2.86 4.11 18.19
N ARG A 60 -3.08 3.51 17.02
CA ARG A 60 -3.96 2.36 16.84
C ARG A 60 -3.28 1.01 17.11
N GLY A 61 -2.01 1.02 17.54
CA GLY A 61 -1.24 -0.18 17.86
C GLY A 61 -0.50 -0.80 16.67
N VAL A 62 -0.42 -0.12 15.53
CA VAL A 62 0.39 -0.56 14.39
C VAL A 62 1.82 -0.06 14.58
N ASP A 63 2.78 -0.97 14.82
CA ASP A 63 4.21 -0.63 14.97
C ASP A 63 4.86 -0.35 13.61
N ALA A 64 4.45 0.74 12.97
CA ALA A 64 5.02 1.21 11.72
C ALA A 64 6.32 1.98 11.97
N THR A 65 7.37 1.74 11.18
CA THR A 65 8.64 2.47 11.20
C THR A 65 8.62 3.67 10.27
N ARG A 66 7.97 3.50 9.12
CA ARG A 66 7.82 4.51 8.07
C ARG A 66 6.47 4.35 7.39
N VAL A 67 5.96 5.46 6.87
CA VAL A 67 4.76 5.53 6.04
C VAL A 67 5.09 6.30 4.78
N GLU A 68 4.47 5.92 3.67
CA GLU A 68 4.50 6.67 2.42
C GLU A 68 3.18 6.52 1.67
N ARG A 69 2.92 7.44 0.74
CA ARG A 69 1.76 7.32 -0.15
C ARG A 69 2.07 6.44 -1.35
N TRP A 70 1.20 5.47 -1.59
CA TRP A 70 1.32 4.55 -2.71
C TRP A 70 -0.05 4.27 -3.31
N ASN A 71 -0.25 4.60 -4.60
CA ASN A 71 -1.53 4.38 -5.31
C ASN A 71 -2.75 4.93 -4.55
N GLY A 72 -2.61 6.12 -3.94
CA GLY A 72 -3.65 6.73 -3.11
C GLY A 72 -3.74 6.18 -1.69
N CYS A 73 -3.23 4.97 -1.41
CA CYS A 73 -3.18 4.36 -0.08
C CYS A 73 -2.02 4.88 0.78
N ILE A 74 -2.12 4.61 2.08
CA ILE A 74 -1.04 4.72 3.05
C ILE A 74 -0.29 3.38 3.06
N ARG A 75 0.96 3.35 2.60
CA ARG A 75 1.85 2.19 2.71
C ARG A 75 2.69 2.32 3.97
N ALA A 76 2.46 1.46 4.95
CA ALA A 76 3.19 1.42 6.21
C ALA A 76 4.17 0.24 6.26
N PHE A 77 5.36 0.48 6.79
CA PHE A 77 6.39 -0.54 7.04
C PHE A 77 6.27 -0.99 8.49
N VAL A 78 5.53 -2.08 8.73
CA VAL A 78 5.21 -2.57 10.06
C VAL A 78 6.26 -3.56 10.53
N ARG A 79 6.84 -3.34 11.70
CA ARG A 79 7.83 -4.25 12.29
C ARG A 79 7.17 -5.55 12.72
N LYS A 80 7.77 -6.68 12.33
CA LYS A 80 7.29 -8.00 12.75
C LYS A 80 7.95 -8.48 14.06
N PRO A 81 7.22 -9.22 14.91
CA PRO A 81 7.82 -9.94 16.03
C PRO A 81 8.70 -11.06 15.46
N GLY A 82 10.02 -10.88 15.54
CA GLY A 82 11.00 -11.74 14.86
C GLY A 82 11.98 -10.96 13.96
N GLY A 83 11.77 -9.66 13.79
CA GLY A 83 12.59 -8.81 12.96
C GLY A 83 12.06 -8.70 11.53
N GLY A 84 12.60 -7.71 10.80
CA GLY A 84 12.11 -7.35 9.47
C GLY A 84 10.88 -6.45 9.50
N GLU A 85 10.54 -5.94 8.33
CA GLU A 85 9.40 -5.05 8.09
C GLU A 85 8.45 -5.71 7.10
N GLU A 86 7.16 -5.53 7.32
CA GLU A 86 6.09 -5.91 6.41
C GLU A 86 5.44 -4.67 5.83
N MET A 87 5.21 -4.67 4.52
CA MET A 87 4.41 -3.64 3.88
C MET A 87 2.93 -3.94 4.13
N GLN A 88 2.25 -3.06 4.84
CA GLN A 88 0.81 -3.09 5.02
C GLN A 88 0.20 -1.82 4.44
N PHE A 89 -0.93 -1.96 3.77
CA PHE A 89 -1.63 -0.84 3.15
C PHE A 89 -2.85 -0.46 3.98
N PHE A 90 -3.09 0.84 4.10
CA PHE A 90 -4.21 1.40 4.83
C PHE A 90 -4.92 2.46 4.01
N GLU A 91 -6.23 2.53 4.16
CA GLU A 91 -7.06 3.55 3.54
C GLU A 91 -6.87 4.91 4.27
N PRO A 92 -6.64 6.02 3.55
CA PRO A 92 -6.50 7.34 4.17
C PRO A 92 -7.75 7.77 4.95
N GLY A 93 -7.56 8.38 6.13
CA GLY A 93 -8.65 8.88 6.97
C GLY A 93 -9.35 7.80 7.81
N THR A 94 -9.75 6.68 7.20
CA THR A 94 -10.33 5.55 7.95
C THR A 94 -9.27 4.69 8.63
N TYR A 95 -8.05 4.64 8.07
CA TYR A 95 -6.93 3.76 8.41
C TYR A 95 -7.35 2.28 8.54
N ARG A 96 -8.29 1.86 7.71
CA ARG A 96 -8.66 0.45 7.59
C ARG A 96 -7.60 -0.27 6.77
N PRO A 97 -7.17 -1.48 7.18
CA PRO A 97 -6.21 -2.25 6.40
C PRO A 97 -6.83 -2.67 5.05
N VAL A 98 -6.00 -2.65 4.01
CA VAL A 98 -6.34 -3.02 2.64
C VAL A 98 -5.42 -4.16 2.21
N TYR A 99 -5.99 -5.20 1.60
CA TYR A 99 -5.33 -6.46 1.25
C TYR A 99 -5.49 -6.77 -0.24
#